data_AF-A0A3N5M7K2-F1
#
_entry.id   AF-A0A3N5M7K2-F1
#
_cell.length_a   1.000
_cell.length_b   1.000
_cell.length_c   1.000
_cell.angle_alpha   90.00
_cell.angle_beta   90.00
_cell.angle_gamma   90.00
#
_symmetry.space_group_name_H-M   'P 1'
#
loop_
_entity.id
_entity.type
_entity.pdbx_description
1 polymer ?
#
loop_
_entity_poly.entity_id
_entity_poly.type
_entity_poly.pdbx_seq_one_letter_code
_entity_poly.pdbx_strand_id
1 'polypeptide(L)' 'MVNGLADRLAMRPRDEEGWLRLIHSRVVLGEEGAAREALARALSVFADDASAGGRIADAAKELGISNN' A
#
# COMPACT_ATOMS: atom_id res chain seq x y z
N MET A 1 -9.61 5.86 -11.69
CA MET A 1 -8.47 5.15 -12.31
C MET A 1 -7.38 4.95 -11.26
N VAL A 2 -7.21 3.73 -10.75
CA VAL A 2 -6.23 3.39 -9.70
C VAL A 2 -4.78 3.61 -10.18
N ASN A 3 -4.55 3.55 -11.50
CA ASN A 3 -3.24 3.81 -12.11
C ASN A 3 -2.68 5.21 -11.84
N GLY A 4 -3.52 6.25 -11.79
CA GLY A 4 -3.05 7.61 -11.48
C GLY A 4 -2.62 7.80 -10.02
N LEU A 5 -3.06 6.90 -9.12
CA LEU A 5 -2.69 6.94 -7.71
C LEU A 5 -1.27 6.40 -7.51
N ALA A 6 -0.90 5.33 -8.21
CA ALA A 6 0.45 4.76 -8.16
C ALA A 6 1.50 5.73 -8.73
N ASP A 7 1.17 6.44 -9.82
CA ASP A 7 2.05 7.44 -10.41
C ASP A 7 2.27 8.64 -9.47
N ARG A 8 1.21 9.10 -8.79
CA ARG A 8 1.33 10.12 -7.73
C ARG A 8 2.23 9.65 -6.59
N LEU A 9 2.11 8.39 -6.17
CA LEU A 9 2.95 7.81 -5.11
C LEU A 9 4.42 7.68 -5.53
N ALA A 10 4.72 7.56 -6.83
CA ALA A 10 6.09 7.65 -7.31
C ALA A 10 6.70 9.04 -7.08
N MET A 11 5.90 10.10 -7.19
CA MET A 11 6.34 11.49 -6.92
C MET A 11 6.31 11.84 -5.43
N ARG A 12 5.35 11.30 -4.67
CA ARG A 12 5.19 11.50 -3.22
C ARG A 12 5.12 10.15 -2.53
N PRO A 13 6.27 9.47 -2.38
CA PRO A 13 6.29 8.12 -1.80
C PRO A 13 5.91 8.12 -0.32
N ARG A 14 6.22 9.18 0.44
CA ARG A 14 5.87 9.30 1.87
C ARG A 14 4.41 9.71 2.12
N ASP A 15 3.47 9.19 1.34
CA ASP A 15 2.03 9.47 1.47
C ASP A 15 1.31 8.21 1.98
N GLU A 16 1.25 8.06 3.32
CA GLU A 16 0.70 6.88 4.00
C GLU A 16 -0.74 6.58 3.54
N GLU A 17 -1.61 7.60 3.57
CA GLU A 17 -3.01 7.49 3.11
C GLU A 17 -3.12 7.09 1.64
N GLY A 18 -2.24 7.59 0.77
CA GLY A 18 -2.18 7.21 -0.63
C GLY A 18 -1.88 5.73 -0.82
N TRP A 19 -0.94 5.17 -0.05
CA TRP A 19 -0.64 3.73 -0.08
C TRP A 19 -1.81 2.89 0.43
N LEU A 20 -2.42 3.28 1.55
CA LEU A 20 -3.60 2.60 2.10
C LEU A 20 -4.75 2.57 1.08
N ARG A 21 -5.04 3.71 0.44
CA ARG A 21 -6.07 3.79 -0.61
C ARG A 21 -5.71 2.94 -1.82
N LEU A 22 -4.44 2.85 -2.20
CA LEU A 22 -3.99 2.01 -3.31
C LEU A 22 -4.22 0.52 -3.02
N ILE A 23 -3.80 0.06 -1.84
CA ILE A 23 -3.98 -1.31 -1.38
C ILE A 23 -5.47 -1.64 -1.32
N HIS A 24 -6.27 -0.80 -0.65
CA HIS A 24 -7.73 -0.98 -0.54
C HIS A 24 -8.42 -1.04 -1.91
N SER A 25 -8.06 -0.14 -2.83
CA SER A 25 -8.65 -0.12 -4.17
C SER A 25 -8.36 -1.42 -4.94
N ARG A 26 -7.12 -1.92 -4.85
CA ARG A 26 -6.72 -3.18 -5.49
C ARG A 26 -7.45 -4.38 -4.90
N VAL A 27 -7.66 -4.41 -3.58
CA VAL A 27 -8.46 -5.45 -2.91
C VAL A 27 -9.92 -5.43 -3.39
N VAL A 28 -10.54 -4.26 -3.44
CA VAL A 28 -11.94 -4.11 -3.92
C VAL A 28 -12.08 -4.55 -5.38
N LEU A 29 -11.03 -4.39 -6.19
CA LEU A 29 -10.98 -4.85 -7.58
C LEU A 29 -10.66 -6.35 -7.72
N GLY A 30 -10.40 -7.07 -6.62
CA GLY A 30 -9.98 -8.48 -6.64
C GLY A 30 -8.53 -8.68 -7.09
N GLU A 31 -7.75 -7.61 -7.19
CA GLU A 31 -6.35 -7.63 -7.62
C GLU A 31 -5.42 -7.88 -6.42
N GLU A 32 -5.58 -9.02 -5.74
CA GLU A 32 -4.79 -9.35 -4.54
C GLU A 32 -3.28 -9.30 -4.78
N GLY A 33 -2.82 -9.78 -5.93
CA GLY A 33 -1.40 -9.72 -6.31
C GLY A 33 -0.88 -8.28 -6.37
N ALA A 34 -1.64 -7.40 -7.03
CA ALA A 34 -1.30 -5.98 -7.05
C ALA A 34 -1.37 -5.37 -5.64
N ALA A 35 -2.36 -5.73 -4.82
CA ALA A 35 -2.46 -5.21 -3.46
C ALA A 35 -1.23 -5.57 -2.61
N ARG A 36 -0.72 -6.80 -2.74
CA ARG A 36 0.53 -7.24 -2.11
C ARG A 36 1.74 -6.47 -2.62
N GLU A 37 1.84 -6.25 -3.92
CA GLU A 37 2.93 -5.42 -4.47
C GLU A 37 2.89 -3.98 -3.96
N ALA A 38 1.69 -3.39 -3.83
CA ALA A 38 1.54 -2.06 -3.25
C ALA A 38 1.98 -2.04 -1.79
N LEU A 39 1.63 -3.06 -1.00
CA LEU A 39 2.07 -3.22 0.38
C LEU A 39 3.60 -3.31 0.46
N ALA A 40 4.23 -4.19 -0.34
CA ALA A 40 5.69 -4.34 -0.35
C ALA A 40 6.42 -3.04 -0.69
N ARG A 41 5.90 -2.30 -1.68
CA ARG A 41 6.42 -0.98 -2.07
C ARG A 41 6.28 0.03 -0.93
N ALA A 42 5.11 0.10 -0.30
CA ALA A 42 4.87 0.99 0.82
C ALA A 42 5.82 0.70 1.97
N LEU A 43 5.98 -0.57 2.37
CA LEU A 43 6.92 -0.98 3.42
C LEU A 43 8.37 -0.61 3.09
N SER A 44 8.77 -0.71 1.82
CA SER A 44 10.10 -0.28 1.38
C SER A 44 10.30 1.23 1.49
N VAL A 45 9.26 2.02 1.19
CA VAL A 45 9.30 3.48 1.31
C VAL A 45 9.37 3.92 2.78
N PHE A 46 8.61 3.26 3.65
CA PHE A 46 8.58 3.53 5.08
C PHE A 46 9.55 2.64 5.88
N ALA A 47 10.59 2.10 5.24
CA ALA A 47 11.58 1.26 5.92
C ALA A 47 12.31 2.02 7.05
N ASP A 48 12.42 3.35 6.92
CA ASP A 48 12.98 4.27 7.92
C ASP A 48 11.94 4.71 8.98
N ASP A 49 10.65 4.43 8.77
CA ASP A 49 9.54 4.80 9.67
C ASP A 49 8.71 3.55 10.02
N ALA A 50 9.18 2.81 11.02
CA ALA A 50 8.54 1.59 11.50
C ALA A 50 7.10 1.83 12.00
N SER A 51 6.76 3.05 12.44
CA SER A 51 5.41 3.38 12.89
C SER A 51 4.45 3.44 11.71
N ALA A 52 4.82 4.17 10.65
CA ALA A 52 4.04 4.26 9.42
C ALA A 52 3.97 2.91 8.70
N GLY A 53 5.11 2.20 8.58
CA GLY A 53 5.16 0.85 8.00
C GLY A 53 4.26 -0.14 8.75
N GLY A 54 4.25 -0.08 10.08
CA GLY A 54 3.37 -0.90 10.93
C GLY A 54 1.89 -0.63 10.68
N ARG A 55 1.47 0.64 10.60
CA ARG A 55 0.07 1.00 10.29
C ARG A 55 -0.37 0.50 8.92
N ILE A 56 0.49 0.62 7.92
CA ILE A 56 0.19 0.14 6.56
C ILE A 56 0.07 -1.39 6.52
N ALA A 57 0.96 -2.09 7.22
CA ALA A 57 0.90 -3.55 7.33
C ALA A 57 -0.37 -4.02 8.05
N ASP A 58 -0.75 -3.35 9.15
CA ASP A 58 -1.93 -3.70 9.93
C ASP A 58 -3.22 -3.51 9.11
N ALA A 59 -3.36 -2.35 8.47
CA ALA A 59 -4.50 -2.06 7.60
C ALA A 59 -4.58 -3.03 6.40
N ALA A 60 -3.44 -3.41 5.80
CA ALA A 60 -3.44 -4.40 4.73
C ALA A 60 -3.89 -5.78 5.24
N LYS A 61 -3.49 -6.16 6.46
CA LYS A 61 -3.90 -7.41 7.11
C LYS A 61 -5.40 -7.45 7.39
N GLU A 62 -6.00 -6.34 7.81
CA GLU A 62 -7.47 -6.21 7.95
C GLU A 62 -8.20 -6.46 6.63
N LEU A 63 -7.56 -6.17 5.51
CA LEU A 63 -8.08 -6.42 4.15
C LEU A 63 -7.74 -7.82 3.61
N GLY A 64 -7.12 -8.70 4.41
CA GLY A 64 -6.70 -10.04 3.99
C GLY A 64 -5.43 -10.06 3.15
N ILE A 65 -4.71 -8.94 3.04
CA ILE A 65 -3.47 -8.82 2.28
C ILE A 65 -2.27 -8.93 3.22
N SER A 66 -1.43 -9.92 2.97
CA SER A 66 -0.20 -10.15 3.73
C SER A 66 1.01 -10.22 2.80
N ASN A 67 2.16 -9.71 3.25
CA ASN A 67 3.44 -9.76 2.54
C ASN A 67 4.22 -11.06 2.86
N ASN A 68 3.55 -12.21 2.78
CA ASN A 68 4.15 -13.53 3.08
C ASN A 68 4.54 -14.28 1.82
#